data_AF-A0A952TF69-F1
#
_entry.id   AF-A0A952TF69-F1
#
_cell.length_a   1.000
_cell.length_b   1.000
_cell.length_c   1.000
_cell.angle_alpha   90.00
_cell.angle_beta   90.00
_cell.angle_gamma   90.00
#
_symmetry.space_group_name_H-M   'P 1'
#
loop_
_entity.id
_entity.type
_entity.pdbx_description
1 polymer ?
#
loop_
_entity_poly.entity_id
_entity_poly.type
_entity_poly.pdbx_seq_one_letter_code
_entity_poly.pdbx_strand_id
1 'polypeptide(L)' 'MRSFRASGIFLNLEDAKRKIEKWRRDYNGNRPHTALNFKTPEQFEEEFD' A
#
# COMPACT_ATOMS: atom_id res chain seq x y z
N MET A 1 22.24 -12.19 16.17
CA MET A 1 21.36 -11.70 15.08
C MET A 1 20.01 -12.38 15.25
N ARG A 2 18.99 -11.67 15.75
CA ARG A 2 17.69 -12.28 16.09
C ARG A 2 16.94 -12.61 14.80
N SER A 3 16.67 -13.90 14.62
CA SER A 3 15.90 -14.46 13.52
C SER A 3 14.49 -13.86 13.49
N PHE A 4 14.21 -13.01 12.51
CA PHE A 4 12.89 -12.45 12.30
C PHE A 4 12.04 -13.50 11.57
N ARG A 5 11.45 -14.44 12.32
CA ARG A 5 10.39 -15.31 11.77
C ARG A 5 9.13 -14.47 11.61
N ALA A 6 8.97 -13.86 10.45
CA ALA A 6 7.67 -13.38 10.00
C ALA A 6 6.82 -14.61 9.64
N SER A 7 5.78 -14.85 10.42
CA SER A 7 4.75 -15.87 10.17
C SER A 7 4.27 -15.82 8.72
N GLY A 8 4.67 -16.78 7.87
CA GLY A 8 4.14 -17.17 6.55
C GLY A 8 3.95 -16.14 5.42
N ILE A 9 3.82 -14.86 5.74
CA ILE A 9 3.40 -13.80 4.83
C ILE A 9 4.59 -13.12 4.18
N PHE A 10 5.75 -13.09 4.85
CA PHE A 10 6.98 -12.50 4.34
C PHE A 10 8.14 -13.49 4.39
N LEU A 11 8.86 -13.58 3.27
CA LEU A 11 10.00 -14.49 3.15
C LEU A 11 11.29 -13.87 3.73
N ASN A 12 11.45 -12.56 3.59
CA ASN A 12 12.53 -11.74 4.14
C ASN A 12 12.14 -10.24 4.08
N LEU A 13 13.05 -9.35 4.50
CA LEU A 13 12.78 -7.90 4.51
C LEU A 13 12.57 -7.31 3.12
N GLU A 14 13.26 -7.82 2.10
CA GLU A 14 13.10 -7.34 0.72
C GLU A 14 11.72 -7.71 0.17
N ASP A 15 11.26 -8.95 0.40
CA ASP A 15 9.92 -9.39 0.05
C ASP A 15 8.84 -8.56 0.77
N ALA A 16 9.04 -8.25 2.04
CA ALA A 16 8.14 -7.38 2.79
C ALA A 16 8.05 -5.98 2.16
N LYS A 17 9.19 -5.34 1.88
CA LYS A 17 9.23 -4.02 1.22
C LYS A 17 8.52 -4.04 -0.12
N ARG A 18 8.80 -5.04 -0.96
CA ARG A 18 8.17 -5.20 -2.28
C ARG A 18 6.66 -5.35 -2.18
N LYS A 19 6.16 -6.17 -1.25
CA LYS A 19 4.72 -6.39 -1.06
C LYS A 19 4.02 -5.13 -0.54
N ILE A 20 4.63 -4.43 0.42
CA ILE A 20 4.09 -3.17 0.97
C ILE A 20 4.05 -2.09 -0.11
N GLU A 21 5.13 -1.90 -0.88
CA GLU A 21 5.14 -0.91 -1.95
C GLU A 21 4.11 -1.21 -3.04
N LYS A 22 3.94 -2.49 -3.39
CA LYS A 22 2.88 -2.89 -4.32
C LYS A 22 1.50 -2.51 -3.77
N TRP A 23 1.25 -2.77 -2.49
CA TRP A 23 -0.02 -2.43 -1.85
C TRP A 23 -0.23 -0.92 -1.76
N ARG A 24 0.80 -0.14 -1.40
CA ARG A 24 0.73 1.33 -1.32
C ARG A 24 0.29 1.94 -2.64
N ARG A 25 0.91 1.53 -3.75
CA ARG A 25 0.55 1.99 -5.11
C ARG A 25 -0.87 1.61 -5.49
N ASP A 26 -1.28 0.37 -5.20
CA ASP A 26 -2.65 -0.08 -5.50
C ASP A 26 -3.71 0.71 -4.71
N TYR A 27 -3.44 0.96 -3.43
CA TYR A 27 -4.34 1.73 -2.56
C TYR A 27 -4.47 3.17 -3.04
N ASN A 28 -3.33 3.83 -3.30
CA ASN A 28 -3.32 5.24 -3.67
C ASN A 28 -3.86 5.51 -5.08
N GLY A 29 -3.65 4.59 -6.03
CA GLY A 29 -3.95 4.83 -7.44
C GLY A 29 -5.18 4.12 -8.00
N ASN A 30 -5.60 2.97 -7.43
CA ASN A 30 -6.62 2.12 -8.07
C ASN A 30 -7.87 1.87 -7.22
N ARG A 31 -7.85 2.22 -5.93
CA ARG A 31 -8.95 1.88 -5.01
C ARG A 31 -9.81 3.11 -4.72
N PRO A 32 -11.02 3.19 -5.31
CA PRO A 32 -11.95 4.25 -4.96
C PRO A 32 -12.45 4.08 -3.52
N HIS A 33 -12.43 5.15 -2.75
CA HIS A 33 -12.86 5.17 -1.35
C HIS A 33 -14.15 5.96 -1.18
N THR A 34 -15.15 5.38 -0.52
CA THR A 34 -16.43 6.04 -0.23
C THR A 34 -16.25 7.34 0.57
N ALA A 35 -15.28 7.37 1.49
CA ALA A 35 -14.94 8.55 2.27
C ALA A 35 -14.37 9.70 1.42
N LEU A 36 -13.79 9.39 0.25
CA LEU A 36 -13.27 10.35 -0.73
C LEU A 36 -14.26 10.52 -1.90
N ASN A 37 -15.56 10.32 -1.66
CA ASN A 37 -16.60 10.39 -2.69
C ASN A 37 -16.31 9.47 -3.90
N PHE A 38 -15.90 8.23 -3.61
CA PHE A 38 -15.51 7.21 -4.60
C PHE A 38 -14.27 7.56 -5.44
N LYS A 39 -13.39 8.42 -4.95
CA LYS A 39 -12.08 8.70 -5.57
C LYS A 39 -10.96 7.90 -4.91
N THR A 40 -9.88 7.73 -5.65
CA THR A 40 -8.61 7.25 -5.07
C THR A 40 -7.92 8.39 -4.31
N PRO A 41 -6.98 8.09 -3.40
CA PRO A 41 -6.20 9.13 -2.73
C PRO A 41 -5.46 10.06 -3.69
N GLU A 42 -4.86 9.54 -4.77
CA GLU A 42 -4.20 10.36 -5.80
C GLU A 42 -5.18 11.28 -6.52
N GLN A 43 -6.35 10.78 -6.93
CA GLN A 43 -7.39 11.60 -7.55
C GLN A 43 -7.96 12.67 -6.62
N PHE A 44 -7.97 12.38 -5.32
CA PHE A 44 -8.36 13.37 -4.33
C PHE A 44 -7.29 14.45 -4.23
N GLU A 45 -6.01 14.10 -4.10
CA GLU A 45 -4.88 15.05 -4.05
C GLU A 45 -4.88 16.00 -5.27
N GLU A 46 -5.02 15.45 -6.48
CA GLU A 46 -5.10 16.23 -7.74
C GLU A 46 -6.25 17.27 -7.77
N GLU A 47 -7.30 17.10 -6.99
CA GLU A 47 -8.43 18.05 -6.92
C GLU A 47 -8.14 19.24 -6.00
N PHE A 48 -7.19 19.12 -5.08
CA PHE A 48 -6.86 20.17 -4.09
C PHE A 48 -5.54 20.89 -4.37
N ASP A 49 -4.78 20.50 -5.40
CA ASP A 49 -3.65 21.25 -5.97
C ASP A 49 -4.12 22.40 -6.89
#